data_AF-A0A7W0L0G0-F1
#
_entry.id   AF-A0A7W0L0G0-F1
#
_cell.length_a   1.000
_cell.length_b   1.000
_cell.length_c   1.000
_cell.angle_alpha   90.00
_cell.angle_beta   90.00
_cell.angle_gamma   90.00
#
_symmetry.space_group_name_H-M   'P 1'
#
loop_
_entity.id
_entity.type
_entity.pdbx_description
1 polymer ?
#
loop_
_entity_poly.entity_id
_entity_poly.type
_entity_poly.pdbx_seq_one_letter_code
_entity_poly.pdbx_strand_id
1 'polypeptide(L)'
;MLHLRLIVPEVEVGAIVAHLHETAGVAHVITGAGTSTQPTGELVLCDVAREAANDLVEWLQEQGVHERGAISIETVDASVSATAEAAEAAAPGQGGDALVWQELVSRIRPESVLTVSFLAFMAVAAVIAGVGILLDSPILVIGAMVVGPEYG
;
A
#
# COMPACT_ATOMS: atom_id res chain seq x y z
N MET A 1 -3.83 -11.70 -3.90
CA MET A 1 -2.65 -11.24 -4.67
C MET A 1 -2.40 -9.74 -4.57
N LEU A 2 -1.13 -9.33 -4.64
CA LEU A 2 -0.64 -7.98 -4.90
C LEU A 2 0.20 -7.99 -6.19
N HIS A 3 0.26 -6.85 -6.86
CA HIS A 3 1.12 -6.62 -8.01
C HIS A 3 2.30 -5.73 -7.59
N LEU A 4 3.52 -6.19 -7.81
CA LEU A 4 4.74 -5.43 -7.60
C LEU A 4 5.29 -4.96 -8.94
N ARG A 5 5.50 -3.66 -9.04
CA ARG A 5 6.22 -3.02 -10.15
C ARG A 5 7.55 -2.50 -9.65
N LEU A 6 8.62 -3.12 -10.11
CA LEU A 6 9.99 -2.84 -9.72
C LEU A 6 10.74 -2.16 -10.87
N ILE A 7 11.52 -1.15 -10.53
CA ILE A 7 12.58 -0.62 -11.41
C ILE A 7 13.89 -1.05 -10.76
N VAL A 8 14.69 -1.84 -11.47
CA VAL A 8 15.89 -2.47 -10.91
C VAL A 8 17.11 -2.10 -11.75
N PRO A 9 18.24 -1.69 -11.13
CA PRO A 9 19.49 -1.44 -11.85
C PRO A 9 19.99 -2.71 -12.58
N GLU A 10 20.45 -2.58 -13.83
CA GLU A 10 20.82 -3.71 -14.72
C GLU A 10 21.74 -4.76 -14.06
N VAL A 11 22.68 -4.32 -13.21
CA VAL A 11 23.65 -5.19 -12.53
C VAL A 11 22.99 -6.19 -11.58
N GLU A 12 21.83 -5.86 -11.01
CA GLU A 12 21.17 -6.63 -9.95
C GLU A 12 19.94 -7.40 -10.42
N VAL A 13 19.44 -7.10 -11.62
CA VAL A 13 18.23 -7.72 -12.18
C VAL A 13 18.31 -9.23 -12.15
N GLY A 14 19.44 -9.81 -12.58
CA GLY A 14 19.60 -11.26 -12.63
C GLY A 14 19.44 -11.93 -11.27
N ALA A 15 20.01 -11.34 -10.22
CA ALA A 15 19.90 -11.88 -8.85
C ALA A 15 18.47 -11.72 -8.30
N ILE A 16 17.83 -10.58 -8.55
CA ILE A 16 16.46 -10.30 -8.10
C ILE A 16 15.46 -11.22 -8.80
N VAL A 17 15.56 -11.39 -10.12
CA VAL A 17 14.68 -12.27 -10.89
C VAL A 17 14.86 -13.73 -10.48
N ALA A 18 16.10 -14.18 -10.23
CA ALA A 18 16.35 -15.52 -9.72
C ALA A 18 15.69 -15.74 -8.35
N HIS A 19 15.83 -14.78 -7.43
CA HIS A 19 15.18 -14.87 -6.12
C HIS A 19 13.65 -14.91 -6.26
N LEU A 20 13.05 -14.03 -7.07
CA LEU A 20 11.61 -14.01 -7.32
C LEU A 20 11.06 -15.36 -7.84
N HIS A 21 11.84 -16.10 -8.62
CA HIS A 21 11.47 -17.43 -9.09
C HIS A 21 11.55 -18.51 -7.99
N GLU A 22 12.38 -18.32 -6.98
CA GLU A 22 12.57 -19.24 -5.86
C GLU A 22 11.66 -18.93 -4.67
N THR A 23 11.17 -17.69 -4.55
CA THR A 23 10.29 -17.26 -3.47
C THR A 23 8.92 -17.92 -3.56
N ALA A 24 8.57 -18.70 -2.54
CA ALA A 24 7.23 -19.24 -2.38
C ALA A 24 6.21 -18.10 -2.23
N GLY A 25 5.10 -18.17 -2.96
CA GLY A 25 4.08 -17.12 -2.95
C GLY A 25 4.24 -16.06 -4.04
N VAL A 26 5.30 -16.10 -4.85
CA VAL A 26 5.41 -15.29 -6.07
C VAL A 26 4.79 -16.03 -7.26
N ALA A 27 3.95 -15.32 -8.00
CA ALA A 27 3.37 -15.70 -9.27
C ALA A 27 3.78 -14.70 -10.36
N HIS A 28 3.64 -15.10 -11.63
CA HIS A 28 3.82 -14.25 -12.81
C HIS A 28 5.03 -13.31 -12.75
N VAL A 29 6.22 -13.76 -13.12
CA VAL A 29 7.37 -12.86 -13.23
C VAL A 29 7.52 -12.40 -14.68
N ILE A 30 7.56 -11.08 -14.90
CA ILE A 30 7.76 -10.47 -16.22
C ILE A 30 8.94 -9.51 -16.14
N THR A 31 9.85 -9.58 -17.12
CA THR A 31 11.04 -8.73 -17.21
C THR A 31 11.08 -7.98 -18.54
N GLY A 32 11.35 -6.68 -18.49
CA GLY A 32 11.59 -5.83 -19.65
C GLY A 32 12.98 -5.20 -19.59
N ALA A 33 13.89 -5.69 -20.41
CA ALA A 33 15.27 -5.18 -20.45
C ALA A 33 15.34 -3.75 -21.00
N GLY A 34 16.03 -2.86 -20.30
CA GLY A 34 16.25 -1.46 -20.69
C GLY A 34 14.97 -0.61 -20.84
N THR A 35 13.84 -1.04 -20.28
CA THR A 35 12.56 -0.34 -20.47
C THR A 35 12.37 0.84 -19.52
N SER A 36 13.16 0.95 -18.45
CA SER A 36 13.07 2.06 -17.50
C SER A 36 14.14 3.11 -17.80
N THR A 37 13.72 4.34 -18.10
CA THR A 37 14.63 5.45 -18.40
C THR A 37 14.97 6.27 -17.17
N GLN A 38 14.04 6.38 -16.21
CA GLN A 38 14.23 7.14 -14.98
C GLN A 38 13.43 6.52 -13.81
N PRO A 39 14.10 5.94 -12.79
CA PRO A 39 15.53 5.58 -12.76
C PRO A 39 15.92 4.65 -13.92
N THR A 40 17.17 4.76 -14.39
CA THR A 40 17.66 3.91 -15.49
C THR A 40 17.81 2.46 -15.02
N GLY A 41 17.24 1.51 -15.77
CA GLY A 41 17.31 0.10 -15.45
C GLY A 41 16.26 -0.74 -16.18
N GLU A 42 15.96 -1.91 -15.62
CA GLU A 42 14.96 -2.84 -16.14
C GLU A 42 13.66 -2.77 -15.35
N LEU A 43 12.55 -2.98 -16.05
CA LEU A 43 11.25 -3.15 -15.42
C LEU A 43 11.07 -4.62 -15.06
N VAL A 44 10.84 -4.90 -13.78
CA VAL A 44 10.46 -6.24 -13.31
C VAL A 44 9.07 -6.14 -12.70
N LEU A 45 8.15 -6.96 -13.18
CA LEU A 45 6.80 -7.08 -12.64
C LEU A 45 6.64 -8.46 -12.01
N CYS A 46 6.02 -8.52 -10.85
CA CYS A 46 5.59 -9.80 -10.29
C CYS A 46 4.27 -9.69 -9.54
N ASP A 47 3.52 -10.78 -9.50
CA ASP A 47 2.38 -10.91 -8.61
C ASP A 47 2.80 -11.72 -7.38
N VAL A 48 2.33 -11.35 -6.20
CA VAL A 48 2.69 -12.05 -4.95
C VAL A 48 1.46 -12.25 -4.08
N ALA A 49 1.39 -13.39 -3.38
CA ALA A 49 0.42 -13.62 -2.33
C ALA A 49 0.59 -12.56 -1.22
N ARG A 50 -0.50 -12.15 -0.56
CA ARG A 50 -0.44 -11.05 0.44
C ARG A 50 0.45 -11.40 1.62
N GLU A 51 0.49 -12.68 1.97
CA GLU A 51 1.22 -13.29 3.06
C GLU A 51 2.74 -13.24 2.83
N ALA A 52 3.17 -13.43 1.58
CA ALA A 52 4.58 -13.40 1.20
C ALA A 52 5.08 -11.99 0.83
N ALA A 53 4.16 -11.01 0.72
CA ALA A 53 4.49 -9.67 0.22
C ALA A 53 5.42 -8.88 1.14
N ASN A 54 5.21 -8.93 2.46
CA ASN A 54 6.04 -8.17 3.40
C ASN A 54 7.49 -8.66 3.38
N ASP A 55 7.70 -9.97 3.50
CA ASP A 55 9.02 -10.60 3.48
C ASP A 55 9.76 -10.30 2.16
N LEU A 56 9.05 -10.39 1.02
CA LEU A 56 9.62 -10.07 -0.27
C LEU A 56 10.02 -8.59 -0.37
N VAL A 57 9.16 -7.67 0.10
CA VAL A 57 9.45 -6.24 0.06
C VAL A 57 10.60 -5.87 0.98
N GLU A 58 10.68 -6.48 2.16
CA GLU A 58 11.80 -6.31 3.09
C GLU A 58 13.11 -6.76 2.44
N TRP A 59 13.13 -7.95 1.83
CA TRP A 59 14.31 -8.43 1.10
C TRP A 59 14.72 -7.50 -0.06
N LEU A 60 13.77 -7.01 -0.86
CA LEU A 60 14.03 -6.05 -1.93
C LEU A 60 14.59 -4.72 -1.38
N GLN A 61 14.16 -4.30 -0.20
CA GLN A 61 14.70 -3.13 0.48
C GLN A 61 16.15 -3.36 0.93
N GLU A 62 16.47 -4.53 1.48
CA GLU A 62 17.84 -4.93 1.85
C GLU A 62 18.78 -4.98 0.64
N GLN A 63 18.28 -5.37 -0.53
CA GLN A 63 19.04 -5.29 -1.79
C GLN A 63 19.21 -3.86 -2.32
N GLY A 64 18.61 -2.86 -1.67
CA GLY A 64 18.72 -1.45 -2.05
C GLY A 64 17.93 -1.06 -3.30
N VAL A 65 16.93 -1.87 -3.72
CA VAL A 65 16.09 -1.57 -4.90
C VAL A 65 15.35 -0.25 -4.73
N HIS A 66 14.89 0.04 -3.52
CA HIS A 66 14.18 1.28 -3.20
C HIS A 66 15.06 2.54 -3.25
N GLU A 67 16.39 2.39 -3.14
CA GLU A 67 17.33 3.53 -3.14
C GLU A 67 17.76 3.94 -4.55
N ARG A 68 17.99 2.94 -5.41
CA ARG A 68 18.56 3.14 -6.77
C ARG A 68 17.55 2.89 -7.89
N GLY A 69 16.37 2.41 -7.53
CA GLY A 69 15.29 2.06 -8.43
C GLY A 69 13.95 2.50 -7.87
N ALA A 70 12.96 1.61 -7.93
CA ALA A 70 11.65 1.84 -7.34
C ALA A 70 10.96 0.53 -7.00
N ILE A 71 10.14 0.56 -5.95
CA ILE A 71 9.19 -0.51 -5.60
C ILE A 71 7.82 0.14 -5.54
N SER A 72 6.91 -0.27 -6.41
CA SER A 72 5.49 0.12 -6.37
C SER A 72 4.66 -1.12 -6.11
N ILE A 73 3.65 -1.00 -5.25
CA ILE A 73 2.79 -2.10 -4.82
C ILE A 73 1.35 -1.70 -5.11
N GLU A 74 0.65 -2.56 -5.83
CA GLU A 74 -0.74 -2.38 -6.25
C GLU A 74 -1.55 -3.60 -5.81
N THR A 75 -2.86 -3.39 -5.58
CA THR A 75 -3.77 -4.49 -5.23
C THR A 75 -4.38 -5.06 -6.49
N VAL A 76 -4.47 -6.39 -6.56
CA VAL A 76 -5.13 -7.09 -7.68
C VAL A 76 -6.50 -7.53 -7.20
N ASP A 77 -7.55 -6.87 -7.68
CA ASP A 77 -8.94 -7.13 -7.27
C ASP A 77 -9.45 -8.49 -7.75
N ALA A 78 -8.99 -8.95 -8.92
CA ALA A 78 -9.35 -10.23 -9.47
C ALA A 78 -8.21 -10.76 -10.36
N SER A 79 -7.86 -12.03 -10.18
CA SER A 79 -6.91 -12.76 -11.01
C SER A 79 -7.47 -14.14 -11.31
N VAL A 80 -7.34 -14.60 -12.56
CA VAL A 80 -7.74 -15.94 -12.99
C VAL A 80 -6.50 -16.63 -13.54
N SER A 81 -5.80 -17.37 -12.67
CA SER A 81 -4.56 -18.04 -13.03
C SER A 81 -4.21 -19.16 -12.07
N ALA A 82 -3.84 -20.33 -12.64
CA ALA A 82 -3.39 -21.47 -11.86
C ALA A 82 -2.08 -21.20 -11.10
N THR A 83 -1.19 -20.35 -11.65
CA THR A 83 0.05 -19.99 -10.94
C THR A 83 -0.21 -19.01 -9.80
N ALA A 84 -1.24 -18.16 -9.91
CA ALA A 84 -1.67 -17.30 -8.81
C ALA A 84 -2.30 -18.13 -7.69
N GLU A 85 -3.20 -19.07 -8.02
CA GLU A 85 -3.79 -20.00 -7.05
C GLU A 85 -2.72 -20.84 -6.33
N ALA A 86 -1.74 -21.38 -7.08
CA ALA A 86 -0.65 -22.15 -6.51
C ALA A 86 0.25 -21.30 -5.60
N ALA A 87 0.49 -20.03 -5.96
CA ALA A 87 1.26 -19.11 -5.14
C ALA A 87 0.55 -18.78 -3.82
N GLU A 88 -0.75 -18.46 -3.84
CA GLU A 88 -1.53 -18.24 -2.62
C GLU A 88 -1.55 -19.48 -1.73
N ALA A 89 -1.69 -20.68 -2.30
CA ALA A 89 -1.66 -21.93 -1.54
C ALA A 89 -0.28 -22.27 -0.96
N ALA A 90 0.80 -21.85 -1.62
CA ALA A 90 2.17 -22.05 -1.16
C ALA A 90 2.62 -21.00 -0.13
N ALA A 91 1.92 -19.87 -0.06
CA ALA A 91 2.26 -18.79 0.86
C ALA A 91 1.85 -19.17 2.30
N PRO A 92 2.73 -18.93 3.30
CA PRO A 92 2.43 -19.28 4.67
C PRO A 92 1.42 -18.31 5.29
N GLY A 93 0.19 -18.76 5.53
CA GLY A 93 -0.83 -17.99 6.26
C GLY A 93 -2.23 -18.09 5.66
N GLN A 94 -3.12 -17.18 6.06
CA GLN A 94 -4.40 -16.95 5.39
C GLN A 94 -4.47 -15.51 4.90
N GLY A 95 -4.79 -15.32 3.62
CA GLY A 95 -4.70 -14.01 2.97
C GLY A 95 -5.67 -12.97 3.50
N GLY A 96 -6.76 -13.41 4.13
CA GLY A 96 -7.71 -12.53 4.83
C GLY A 96 -7.14 -11.89 6.08
N ASP A 97 -6.14 -12.51 6.72
CA ASP A 97 -5.48 -12.03 7.94
C ASP A 97 -4.16 -11.29 7.66
N ALA A 98 -3.73 -11.26 6.39
CA ALA A 98 -2.46 -10.67 5.99
C ALA A 98 -2.52 -9.13 6.00
N LEU A 99 -1.83 -8.51 6.95
CA LEU A 99 -1.62 -7.07 6.99
C LEU A 99 -0.35 -6.67 6.21
N VAL A 100 -0.52 -5.99 5.09
CA VAL A 100 0.60 -5.51 4.27
C VAL A 100 0.98 -4.11 4.73
N TRP A 101 2.17 -3.94 5.32
CA TRP A 101 2.55 -2.68 5.98
C TRP A 101 2.63 -1.51 5.00
N GLN A 102 3.13 -1.76 3.78
CA GLN A 102 3.22 -0.74 2.74
C GLN A 102 1.83 -0.28 2.26
N GLU A 103 0.86 -1.20 2.16
CA GLU A 103 -0.53 -0.86 1.84
C GLU A 103 -1.13 0.01 2.95
N LEU A 104 -0.90 -0.35 4.22
CA LEU A 104 -1.38 0.42 5.37
C LEU A 104 -0.79 1.84 5.41
N VAL A 105 0.54 1.98 5.27
CA VAL A 105 1.22 3.28 5.25
C VAL A 105 0.74 4.13 4.06
N SER A 106 0.50 3.50 2.90
CA SER A 106 -0.03 4.20 1.73
C SER A 106 -1.45 4.73 1.94
N ARG A 107 -2.31 4.01 2.68
CA ARG A 107 -3.67 4.44 3.02
C ARG A 107 -3.70 5.53 4.10
N ILE A 108 -2.78 5.50 5.07
CA ILE A 108 -2.72 6.49 6.16
C ILE A 108 -2.21 7.87 5.66
N ARG A 109 -1.35 7.89 4.64
CA ARG A 109 -0.67 9.12 4.18
C ARG A 109 -1.59 10.17 3.53
N PRO A 110 -2.60 9.85 2.70
CA PRO A 110 -3.50 10.86 2.13
C PRO A 110 -4.56 11.38 3.12
N GLU A 111 -4.98 10.59 4.11
CA GLU A 111 -6.01 10.99 5.09
C GLU A 111 -5.46 11.84 6.26
N SER A 112 -4.13 11.92 6.41
CA SER A 112 -3.48 12.61 7.54
C SER A 112 -2.86 13.97 7.17
N VAL A 113 -3.37 14.66 6.16
CA VAL A 113 -2.85 16.00 5.80
C VAL A 113 -3.67 17.08 6.50
N LEU A 114 -3.03 17.79 7.44
CA LEU A 114 -3.61 18.92 8.15
C LEU A 114 -3.89 20.06 7.14
N THR A 115 -5.13 20.20 6.68
CA THR A 115 -5.52 21.29 5.78
C THR A 115 -6.10 22.46 6.56
N VAL A 116 -6.02 23.66 5.97
CA VAL A 116 -6.66 24.86 6.54
C VAL A 116 -8.17 24.64 6.68
N SER A 117 -8.81 23.99 5.69
CA SER A 117 -10.22 23.66 5.75
C SER A 117 -10.55 22.68 6.88
N PHE A 118 -9.71 21.65 7.09
CA PHE A 118 -9.86 20.71 8.20
C PHE A 118 -9.84 21.45 9.55
N LEU A 119 -8.85 22.31 9.77
CA LEU A 119 -8.76 23.12 10.99
C LEU A 119 -9.95 24.07 11.17
N ALA A 120 -10.43 24.68 10.08
CA ALA A 120 -11.57 25.58 10.12
C ALA A 120 -12.86 24.83 10.51
N PHE A 121 -13.15 23.69 9.89
CA PHE A 121 -14.31 22.88 10.25
C PHE A 121 -14.21 22.28 11.65
N MET A 122 -13.03 21.82 12.07
CA MET A 122 -12.77 21.38 13.45
C MET A 122 -13.05 22.50 14.47
N ALA A 123 -12.59 23.73 14.21
CA ALA A 123 -12.85 24.86 15.09
C ALA A 123 -14.34 25.19 15.17
N VAL A 124 -15.04 25.17 14.03
CA VAL A 124 -16.50 25.38 13.98
C VAL A 124 -17.24 24.28 14.75
N ALA A 125 -16.90 23.01 14.53
CA ALA A 125 -17.49 21.87 15.24
C ALA A 125 -17.27 21.99 16.75
N ALA A 126 -16.06 22.35 17.20
CA ALA A 126 -15.76 22.56 18.62
C ALA A 126 -16.58 23.70 19.24
N VAL A 127 -16.76 24.81 18.52
CA VAL A 127 -17.61 25.93 18.97
C VAL A 127 -19.07 25.50 19.05
N ILE A 128 -19.60 24.81 18.04
CA ILE A 128 -20.99 24.32 18.04
C ILE A 128 -21.20 23.34 19.20
N ALA A 129 -20.26 22.42 19.43
CA ALA A 129 -20.32 21.47 20.56
C ALA A 129 -20.31 22.21 21.90
N GLY A 130 -19.42 23.20 22.07
CA GLY A 130 -19.37 24.02 23.29
C GLY A 130 -20.68 24.77 23.55
N VAL A 131 -21.27 25.36 22.51
CA VAL A 131 -22.59 26.01 22.58
C VAL A 131 -23.69 25.00 22.89
N GLY A 132 -23.65 23.81 22.29
CA GLY A 132 -24.59 22.72 22.56
C GLY A 132 -24.57 22.26 24.01
N ILE A 133 -23.39 22.16 24.62
CA ILE A 133 -23.23 21.82 26.05
C ILE A 133 -23.80 22.94 26.93
N LEU A 134 -23.48 24.21 26.63
CA LEU A 134 -23.95 25.35 27.44
C LEU A 134 -25.47 25.54 27.39
N LEU A 135 -26.10 25.18 26.28
CA LEU A 135 -27.55 25.31 26.06
C LEU A 135 -28.32 24.03 26.37
N ASP A 136 -27.65 22.97 26.85
CA ASP A 136 -28.24 21.64 27.07
C ASP A 136 -29.03 21.14 25.84
N SER A 137 -28.42 21.29 24.65
CA SER A 137 -29.05 21.01 23.36
C SER A 137 -28.36 19.82 22.67
N PRO A 138 -28.95 18.61 22.75
CA PRO A 138 -28.44 17.43 22.08
C PRO A 138 -28.36 17.59 20.55
N ILE A 139 -29.26 18.39 19.96
CA ILE A 139 -29.30 18.65 18.52
C ILE A 139 -28.02 19.35 18.05
N LEU A 140 -27.54 20.33 18.83
CA LEU A 140 -26.29 21.04 18.49
C LEU A 140 -25.07 20.14 18.67
N VAL A 141 -25.06 19.29 19.70
CA VAL A 141 -23.97 18.33 19.92
C VAL A 141 -23.88 17.32 18.78
N ILE A 142 -25.02 16.78 18.32
CA ILE A 142 -25.05 15.88 17.16
C ILE A 142 -24.68 16.63 15.87
N GLY A 143 -25.17 17.87 15.71
CA GLY A 143 -24.81 18.72 14.58
C GLY A 143 -23.30 18.97 14.47
N ALA A 144 -22.62 19.14 15.61
CA ALA A 144 -21.16 19.27 15.65
C ALA A 144 -20.45 18.03 15.10
N MET A 145 -20.95 16.82 15.37
CA MET A 145 -20.36 15.57 14.85
C MET A 145 -20.49 15.46 13.32
N VAL A 146 -21.55 16.02 12.74
CA VAL A 146 -21.76 16.03 11.27
C VAL A 146 -20.88 17.08 10.59
N VAL A 147 -20.60 18.19 11.28
CA VAL A 147 -19.74 19.27 10.78
C VAL A 147 -18.26 18.93 10.94
N GLY A 148 -17.92 18.06 11.90
CA GLY A 148 -16.57 17.56 12.14
C GLY A 148 -16.01 16.86 10.89
N PRO A 149 -14.86 17.30 10.36
CA PRO A 149 -14.24 16.67 9.19
C PRO A 149 -13.65 15.28 9.49
N GLU A 150 -13.68 14.81 10.74
CA GLU A 150 -13.16 13.52 11.18
C GLU A 150 -14.06 12.31 10.84
N TYR A 151 -15.29 12.54 10.38
CA TYR A 151 -16.25 11.48 10.03
C TYR A 151 -16.55 11.38 8.52
N GLY A 152 -15.71 11.99 7.66
CA GLY A 152 -15.90 12.06 6.20
C GLY A 152 -14.74 11.50 5.39
#